data_AF-A0A1Q3HWV4-F1
#
_entry.id   AF-A0A1Q3HWV4-F1
#
_cell.length_a   1.000
_cell.length_b   1.000
_cell.length_c   1.000
_cell.angle_alpha   90.00
_cell.angle_beta   90.00
_cell.angle_gamma   90.00
#
_symmetry.space_group_name_H-M   'P 1'
#
loop_
_entity.id
_entity.type
_entity.pdbx_description
1 polymer ?
#
loop_
_entity_poly.entity_id
_entity_poly.type
_entity_poly.pdbx_seq_one_letter_code
_entity_poly.pdbx_strand_id
1 'polypeptide(L)'
;MNVRSPLCAPVVVGLLLAGCAEPLSGEAPPDAAPVTVPEQPQPAPVPISLRVPVPEGLRDSGSVLLVSRLHASRPAQEFVTALPSGSQEFEVDATPGEVLAVSLLDSAGALSESAMVQAGVSSVWPAKQAQPRILRVPQDYQRIQAAVDAARAGDTVLVKSGTYFETVRLKSGIQLLGSGARWTILDGGGAPVNLIDFSGASDVVVAGFTFQNVGTGNLCDAMDVMDCGGNWYSAAVYADGHTDQGEAPTSALLMHNVFRNNSIGAMLYFHARAVVRNNLFVGNTHGFVANHFQDVALVANNVFWENTREAIVSQAAWLDILNNVVARSEIGIWHAHIQTGRIRCNLFFENGVNGADIHLVPPRFEIGTDGNVELDPLFVSPEAGNFHPAGGSPLIDTGCFEGLEQNGTREDRGAYGGPLGSWQ
;
A
#
# COMPACT_ATOMS: atom_id res chain seq x y z
N MET A 1 -4.50 8.69 -49.97
CA MET A 1 -4.87 10.10 -50.22
C MET A 1 -5.15 10.73 -48.86
N ASN A 2 -4.11 11.31 -48.27
CA ASN A 2 -3.97 12.77 -48.04
C ASN A 2 -4.85 13.25 -46.85
N VAL A 3 -4.27 13.49 -45.66
CA VAL A 3 -3.61 14.76 -45.21
C VAL A 3 -4.60 15.45 -44.22
N ARG A 4 -4.28 15.96 -43.01
CA ARG A 4 -3.04 16.37 -42.35
C ARG A 4 -3.28 16.64 -40.85
N SER A 5 -2.22 16.46 -40.06
CA SER A 5 -1.96 17.05 -38.73
C SER A 5 -1.81 18.59 -38.80
N PRO A 6 -1.94 19.34 -37.69
CA PRO A 6 -1.36 20.67 -37.58
C PRO A 6 0.01 20.59 -36.87
N LEU A 7 1.06 20.87 -37.64
CA LEU A 7 2.40 21.22 -37.17
C LEU A 7 2.49 22.74 -36.97
N CYS A 8 3.22 23.13 -35.95
CA CYS A 8 3.74 24.47 -35.70
C CYS A 8 4.38 25.11 -36.95
N ALA A 9 4.31 26.44 -37.04
CA ALA A 9 5.25 27.24 -37.81
C ALA A 9 5.71 28.48 -37.01
N PRO A 10 7.00 28.86 -37.10
CA PRO A 10 7.62 29.91 -36.30
C PRO A 10 7.64 31.26 -37.03
N VAL A 11 7.83 32.37 -36.31
CA VAL A 11 8.23 33.65 -36.90
C VAL A 11 9.38 34.23 -36.09
N VAL A 12 10.48 34.54 -36.79
CA VAL A 12 11.67 35.24 -36.27
C VAL A 12 11.97 36.43 -37.20
N VAL A 13 12.53 37.49 -36.62
CA VAL A 13 13.27 38.65 -37.18
C VAL A 13 12.39 39.79 -37.74
N GLY A 14 12.60 41.08 -37.43
CA GLY A 14 13.66 41.77 -36.69
C GLY A 14 13.40 43.29 -36.54
N LEU A 15 14.35 43.93 -35.86
CA LEU A 15 14.43 45.31 -35.34
C LEU A 15 13.97 46.46 -36.26
N LEU A 16 13.39 47.49 -35.64
CA LEU A 16 13.66 48.92 -35.94
C LEU A 16 13.45 49.78 -34.67
N LEU A 17 14.49 50.54 -34.33
CA LEU A 17 14.58 51.49 -33.22
C LEU A 17 13.77 52.76 -33.51
N ALA A 18 12.90 53.16 -32.59
CA ALA A 18 12.50 54.55 -32.39
C ALA A 18 12.04 54.75 -30.94
N GLY A 19 12.78 55.57 -30.19
CA GLY A 19 12.48 55.86 -28.79
C GLY A 19 11.21 56.68 -28.62
N CYS A 20 10.48 56.41 -27.53
CA CYS A 20 9.52 57.33 -26.92
C CYS A 20 9.44 57.04 -25.41
N ALA A 21 9.60 58.11 -24.64
CA ALA A 21 9.51 58.34 -23.20
C ALA A 21 8.91 57.24 -22.29
N GLU A 22 9.57 57.04 -21.14
CA GLU A 22 9.02 56.38 -19.95
C GLU A 22 7.74 57.10 -19.47
N PRO A 23 6.63 56.39 -19.21
CA PRO A 23 5.53 56.96 -18.46
C PRO A 23 5.86 56.95 -16.97
N LEU A 24 5.69 58.13 -16.37
CA LEU A 24 5.75 58.40 -14.95
C LEU A 24 4.93 57.41 -14.12
N SER A 25 5.49 57.00 -12.98
CA SER A 25 4.89 56.20 -11.94
C SER A 25 3.53 56.76 -11.49
N GLY A 26 2.44 56.11 -11.93
CA GLY A 26 1.14 56.21 -11.29
C GLY A 26 0.97 55.03 -10.34
N GLU A 27 0.83 55.31 -9.04
CA GLU A 27 0.42 54.30 -8.06
C GLU A 27 -0.88 53.62 -8.52
N ALA A 28 -0.83 52.30 -8.70
CA ALA A 28 -2.03 51.49 -8.80
C ALA A 28 -2.77 51.55 -7.44
N PRO A 29 -4.11 51.69 -7.43
CA PRO A 29 -4.87 51.61 -6.19
C PRO A 29 -4.66 50.22 -5.57
N PRO A 30 -4.63 50.09 -4.23
CA PRO A 30 -4.40 48.81 -3.58
C PRO A 30 -5.45 47.80 -4.05
N ASP A 31 -4.97 46.66 -4.57
CA ASP A 31 -5.79 45.52 -4.93
C ASP A 31 -6.66 45.17 -3.74
N ALA A 32 -7.98 45.22 -3.93
CA ALA A 32 -8.93 44.81 -2.91
C ALA A 32 -8.65 43.33 -2.59
N ALA A 33 -8.34 43.03 -1.34
CA ALA A 33 -8.13 41.68 -0.87
C ALA A 33 -9.30 40.78 -1.33
N PRO A 34 -9.03 39.55 -1.81
CA PRO A 34 -10.09 38.65 -2.23
C PRO A 34 -11.08 38.49 -1.09
N VAL A 35 -12.36 38.75 -1.38
CA VAL A 35 -13.46 38.54 -0.44
C VAL A 35 -13.50 37.04 -0.15
N THR A 36 -12.94 36.64 0.99
CA THR A 36 -13.12 35.30 1.54
C THR A 36 -14.59 35.18 1.91
N VAL A 37 -15.39 34.55 1.05
CA VAL A 37 -16.70 34.03 1.46
C VAL A 37 -16.41 33.03 2.58
N PRO A 38 -16.94 33.22 3.80
CA PRO A 38 -16.79 32.23 4.85
C PRO A 38 -17.39 30.94 4.31
N GLU A 39 -16.55 29.93 4.12
CA GLU A 39 -17.03 28.59 3.81
C GLU A 39 -17.96 28.20 4.94
N GLN A 40 -19.26 28.08 4.65
CA GLN A 40 -20.22 27.60 5.64
C GLN A 40 -19.67 26.28 6.18
N PRO A 41 -19.64 26.05 7.50
CA PRO A 41 -19.20 24.77 8.04
C PRO A 41 -20.01 23.69 7.34
N GLN A 42 -19.35 22.89 6.50
CA GLN A 42 -20.01 21.75 5.91
C GLN A 42 -20.55 20.92 7.07
N PRO A 43 -21.83 20.52 7.04
CA PRO A 43 -22.38 19.67 8.09
C PRO A 43 -21.45 18.48 8.28
N ALA A 44 -21.09 18.20 9.54
CA ALA A 44 -20.20 17.08 9.84
C ALA A 44 -20.70 15.84 9.10
N PRO A 45 -19.85 15.17 8.30
CA PRO A 45 -20.29 14.02 7.54
C PRO A 45 -20.93 13.01 8.50
N VAL A 46 -22.13 12.55 8.17
CA VAL A 46 -22.83 11.56 9.00
C VAL A 46 -21.97 10.31 9.06
N PRO A 47 -21.55 9.85 10.24
CA PRO A 47 -20.73 8.66 10.36
C PRO A 47 -21.49 7.44 9.82
N ILE A 48 -20.80 6.63 9.04
CA ILE A 48 -21.28 5.36 8.53
C ILE A 48 -20.84 4.30 9.53
N SER A 49 -21.81 3.68 10.22
CA SER A 49 -21.51 2.57 11.13
C SER A 49 -21.42 1.26 10.35
N LEU A 50 -20.23 0.67 10.30
CA LEU A 50 -19.96 -0.66 9.75
C LEU A 50 -20.11 -1.69 10.86
N ARG A 51 -21.00 -2.67 10.69
CA ARG A 51 -21.15 -3.79 11.64
C ARG A 51 -20.28 -4.97 11.21
N VAL A 52 -19.22 -5.23 11.96
CA VAL A 52 -18.30 -6.35 11.78
C VAL A 52 -18.78 -7.53 12.63
N PRO A 53 -19.20 -8.67 12.03
CA PRO A 53 -19.59 -9.84 12.80
C PRO A 53 -18.36 -10.45 13.50
N VAL A 54 -18.57 -10.91 14.73
CA VAL A 54 -17.56 -11.68 15.47
C VAL A 54 -17.88 -13.16 15.33
N PRO A 55 -16.99 -13.97 14.71
CA PRO A 55 -17.17 -15.42 14.59
C PRO A 55 -17.39 -16.07 15.95
N GLU A 56 -18.24 -17.10 16.01
CA GLU A 56 -18.59 -17.77 17.28
C GLU A 56 -17.37 -18.22 18.09
N GLY A 57 -16.34 -18.76 17.42
CA GLY A 57 -15.10 -19.19 18.05
C GLY A 57 -14.27 -18.08 18.68
N LEU A 58 -14.51 -16.81 18.33
CA LEU A 58 -13.80 -15.65 18.88
C LEU A 58 -14.55 -14.97 20.04
N ARG A 59 -15.83 -15.27 20.26
CA ARG A 59 -16.68 -14.53 21.21
C ARG A 59 -16.29 -14.70 22.67
N ASP A 60 -15.68 -15.83 23.03
CA ASP A 60 -15.25 -16.12 24.41
C ASP A 60 -13.73 -15.96 24.61
N SER A 61 -13.04 -15.45 23.59
CA SER A 61 -11.58 -15.33 23.58
C SER A 61 -11.17 -13.86 23.73
N GLY A 62 -9.96 -13.61 24.25
CA GLY A 62 -9.34 -12.28 24.29
C GLY A 62 -8.95 -11.75 22.91
N SER A 63 -9.84 -11.88 21.93
CA SER A 63 -9.65 -11.47 20.55
C SER A 63 -9.48 -9.97 20.41
N VAL A 64 -8.80 -9.59 19.34
CA VAL A 64 -8.44 -8.21 19.06
C VAL A 64 -8.90 -7.83 17.66
N LEU A 65 -9.49 -6.65 17.54
CA LEU A 65 -9.81 -6.03 16.27
C LEU A 65 -8.74 -4.99 15.93
N LEU A 66 -8.11 -5.13 14.77
CA LEU A 66 -7.26 -4.10 14.16
C LEU A 66 -8.01 -3.44 13.02
N VAL A 67 -8.08 -2.10 13.04
CA VAL A 67 -8.69 -1.28 11.99
C VAL A 67 -7.67 -0.25 11.52
N SER A 68 -7.24 -0.36 10.26
CA SER A 68 -6.44 0.67 9.59
C SER A 68 -7.29 1.45 8.62
N ARG A 69 -7.20 2.77 8.70
CA ARG A 69 -8.05 3.71 7.98
C ARG A 69 -7.20 4.51 7.02
N LEU A 70 -7.55 4.46 5.74
CA LEU A 70 -6.95 5.27 4.69
C LEU A 70 -7.91 6.38 4.28
N HIS A 71 -7.37 7.57 4.03
CA HIS A 71 -8.12 8.70 3.49
C HIS A 71 -7.20 9.55 2.61
N ALA A 72 -7.75 10.14 1.54
CA ALA A 72 -6.94 10.86 0.55
C ALA A 72 -6.38 12.22 1.02
N SER A 73 -6.80 12.70 2.20
CA SER A 73 -6.48 14.05 2.68
C SER A 73 -5.98 14.10 4.11
N ARG A 74 -5.70 12.95 4.73
CA ARG A 74 -5.19 12.89 6.10
C ARG A 74 -4.36 11.63 6.31
N PRO A 75 -3.43 11.63 7.28
CA PRO A 75 -2.64 10.45 7.59
C PRO A 75 -3.50 9.24 7.94
N ALA A 76 -3.00 8.06 7.60
CA ALA A 76 -3.61 6.80 7.99
C ALA A 76 -3.82 6.73 9.51
N GLN A 77 -4.92 6.16 9.96
CA GLN A 77 -5.17 5.97 11.39
C GLN A 77 -5.29 4.50 11.66
N GLU A 78 -4.79 4.07 12.81
CA GLU A 78 -4.87 2.68 13.19
C GLU A 78 -5.43 2.54 14.59
N PHE A 79 -6.33 1.59 14.77
CA PHE A 79 -7.02 1.34 16.01
C PHE A 79 -6.94 -0.13 16.33
N VAL A 80 -6.53 -0.41 17.56
CA VAL A 80 -6.61 -1.76 18.11
C VAL A 80 -7.55 -1.78 19.28
N THR A 81 -8.51 -2.69 19.24
CA THR A 81 -9.57 -2.78 20.24
C THR A 81 -9.70 -4.22 20.70
N ALA A 82 -9.53 -4.45 22.00
CA ALA A 82 -9.90 -5.73 22.61
C ALA A 82 -11.41 -5.92 22.50
N LEU A 83 -11.83 -7.08 22.01
CA LEU A 83 -13.24 -7.39 21.86
C LEU A 83 -13.82 -7.86 23.21
N PRO A 84 -14.91 -7.25 23.71
CA PRO A 84 -15.57 -7.72 24.91
C PRO A 84 -16.09 -9.16 24.73
N SER A 85 -15.94 -10.00 25.74
CA SER A 85 -16.49 -11.36 25.72
C SER A 85 -18.01 -11.34 25.50
N GLY A 86 -18.48 -12.24 24.64
CA GLY A 86 -19.88 -12.34 24.23
C GLY A 86 -20.29 -11.40 23.09
N SER A 87 -19.39 -10.55 22.58
CA SER A 87 -19.68 -9.65 21.46
C SER A 87 -20.07 -10.44 20.21
N GLN A 88 -21.22 -10.13 19.63
CA GLN A 88 -21.68 -10.76 18.38
C GLN A 88 -21.33 -9.95 17.14
N GLU A 89 -21.33 -8.63 17.28
CA GLU A 89 -20.95 -7.66 16.25
C GLU A 89 -20.16 -6.53 16.92
N PHE A 90 -19.27 -5.89 16.16
CA PHE A 90 -18.56 -4.67 16.54
C PHE A 90 -18.89 -3.56 15.56
N GLU A 91 -19.15 -2.35 16.05
CA GLU A 91 -19.44 -1.18 15.20
C GLU A 91 -18.17 -0.35 14.97
N VAL A 92 -17.82 -0.15 13.70
CA VAL A 92 -16.75 0.74 13.27
C VAL A 92 -17.38 1.97 12.61
N ASP A 93 -17.30 3.12 13.27
CA ASP A 93 -17.70 4.38 12.65
C ASP A 93 -16.67 4.81 11.60
N ALA A 94 -17.16 5.15 10.41
CA ALA A 94 -16.34 5.58 9.28
C ALA A 94 -16.86 6.87 8.68
N THR A 95 -15.96 7.72 8.18
CA THR A 95 -16.31 8.92 7.42
C THR A 95 -16.36 8.61 5.92
N PRO A 96 -17.25 9.25 5.14
CA PRO A 96 -17.29 9.07 3.68
C PRO A 96 -15.91 9.27 3.04
N GLY A 97 -15.55 8.37 2.11
CA GLY A 97 -14.26 8.41 1.41
C GLY A 97 -13.11 7.69 2.13
N GLU A 98 -13.31 7.23 3.37
CA GLU A 98 -12.39 6.30 4.02
C GLU A 98 -12.41 4.92 3.36
N VAL A 99 -11.26 4.26 3.39
CA VAL A 99 -11.15 2.81 3.14
C VAL A 99 -10.55 2.18 4.39
N LEU A 100 -11.16 1.10 4.87
CA LEU A 100 -10.81 0.44 6.11
C LEU A 100 -10.24 -0.94 5.82
N ALA A 101 -9.05 -1.24 6.30
CA ALA A 101 -8.57 -2.60 6.45
C ALA A 101 -8.92 -3.05 7.86
N VAL A 102 -9.75 -4.09 7.98
CA VAL A 102 -10.20 -4.61 9.27
C VAL A 102 -9.72 -6.05 9.40
N SER A 103 -9.06 -6.37 10.50
CA SER A 103 -8.51 -7.69 10.81
C SER A 103 -8.95 -8.14 12.19
N LEU A 104 -9.51 -9.34 12.27
CA LEU A 104 -9.90 -10.02 13.50
C LEU A 104 -8.82 -11.03 13.87
N LEU A 105 -8.25 -10.84 15.05
CA LEU A 105 -7.19 -11.67 15.61
C LEU A 105 -7.74 -12.44 16.80
N ASP A 106 -7.38 -13.72 16.90
CA ASP A 106 -7.70 -14.51 18.08
C ASP A 106 -6.84 -14.11 19.29
N SER A 107 -7.07 -14.75 20.44
CA SER A 107 -6.31 -14.47 21.67
C SER A 107 -4.82 -14.83 21.59
N ALA A 108 -4.39 -15.58 20.58
CA ALA A 108 -2.98 -15.87 20.30
C ALA A 108 -2.38 -14.90 19.28
N GLY A 109 -3.14 -13.91 18.80
CA GLY A 109 -2.73 -12.97 17.77
C GLY A 109 -2.72 -13.55 16.36
N ALA A 110 -3.32 -14.73 16.15
CA ALA A 110 -3.44 -15.32 14.82
C ALA A 110 -4.62 -14.70 14.07
N LEU A 111 -4.41 -14.39 12.79
CA LEU A 111 -5.44 -13.82 11.94
C LEU A 111 -6.57 -14.84 11.71
N SER A 112 -7.79 -14.47 12.11
CA SER A 112 -8.99 -15.28 11.88
C SER A 112 -9.79 -14.81 10.67
N GLU A 113 -10.02 -13.51 10.54
CA GLU A 113 -10.73 -12.91 9.41
C GLU A 113 -10.14 -11.55 9.04
N SER A 114 -10.27 -11.17 7.77
CA SER A 114 -9.92 -9.82 7.32
C SER A 114 -10.84 -9.36 6.20
N ALA A 115 -10.97 -8.05 6.06
CA ALA A 115 -11.62 -7.42 4.93
C ALA A 115 -11.03 -6.04 4.65
N MET A 116 -11.10 -5.65 3.39
CA MET A 116 -10.95 -4.25 2.98
C MET A 116 -12.35 -3.72 2.67
N VAL A 117 -12.71 -2.53 3.18
CA VAL A 117 -14.08 -1.99 3.07
C VAL A 117 -14.07 -0.50 2.80
N GLN A 118 -14.76 -0.06 1.74
CA GLN A 118 -14.98 1.35 1.46
C GLN A 118 -16.17 1.94 2.23
N ALA A 119 -15.94 3.03 2.97
CA ALA A 119 -16.97 3.77 3.69
C ALA A 119 -17.83 4.58 2.70
N GLY A 120 -19.13 4.26 2.59
CA GLY A 120 -20.08 4.98 1.72
C GLY A 120 -20.95 4.10 0.83
N VAL A 121 -20.47 2.91 0.48
CA VAL A 121 -21.12 2.05 -0.53
C VAL A 121 -21.91 0.88 0.05
N SER A 122 -21.64 0.47 1.29
CA SER A 122 -22.38 -0.57 2.02
C SER A 122 -22.14 -0.43 3.52
N SER A 123 -23.21 -0.39 4.33
CA SER A 123 -23.12 -0.50 5.81
C SER A 123 -23.02 -1.95 6.28
N VAL A 124 -22.78 -2.88 5.35
CA VAL A 124 -22.81 -4.33 5.56
C VAL A 124 -21.44 -4.90 5.24
N TRP A 125 -20.80 -5.49 6.25
CA TRP A 125 -19.55 -6.24 6.14
C TRP A 125 -19.62 -7.30 5.04
N PRO A 126 -18.55 -7.52 4.25
CA PRO A 126 -18.58 -8.45 3.10
C PRO A 126 -19.08 -9.85 3.44
N ALA A 127 -18.74 -10.40 4.63
CA ALA A 127 -19.19 -11.73 5.04
C ALA A 127 -20.71 -11.82 5.32
N LYS A 128 -21.43 -10.69 5.39
CA LYS A 128 -22.88 -10.62 5.56
C LYS A 128 -23.63 -10.49 4.22
N GLN A 129 -22.93 -10.29 3.10
CA GLN A 129 -23.52 -10.44 1.76
C GLN A 129 -23.53 -11.94 1.37
N ALA A 130 -24.72 -12.47 1.04
CA ALA A 130 -25.02 -13.81 0.50
C ALA A 130 -23.98 -14.92 0.77
N GLN A 131 -24.15 -15.71 1.85
CA GLN A 131 -23.38 -16.93 2.19
C GLN A 131 -22.00 -17.04 1.49
N PRO A 132 -20.94 -16.43 2.06
CA PRO A 132 -19.63 -16.39 1.42
C PRO A 132 -19.14 -17.80 1.09
N ARG A 133 -18.66 -18.00 -0.13
CA ARG A 133 -18.19 -19.30 -0.61
C ARG A 133 -16.67 -19.38 -0.53
N ILE A 134 -16.17 -20.57 -0.29
CA ILE A 134 -14.75 -20.88 -0.42
C ILE A 134 -14.56 -21.65 -1.73
N LEU A 135 -13.88 -21.03 -2.69
CA LEU A 135 -13.52 -21.63 -3.97
C LEU A 135 -12.08 -22.13 -3.88
N ARG A 136 -11.87 -23.45 -3.95
CA ARG A 136 -10.57 -24.06 -3.67
C ARG A 136 -9.79 -24.32 -4.96
N VAL A 137 -8.53 -23.95 -4.98
CA VAL A 137 -7.60 -24.21 -6.08
C VAL A 137 -6.49 -25.14 -5.57
N PRO A 138 -6.21 -26.29 -6.22
CA PRO A 138 -6.77 -26.76 -7.49
C PRO A 138 -8.05 -27.63 -7.37
N GLN A 139 -8.62 -27.82 -6.17
CA GLN A 139 -9.65 -28.85 -5.91
C GLN A 139 -10.96 -28.61 -6.67
N ASP A 140 -11.51 -27.40 -6.59
CA ASP A 140 -12.77 -27.03 -7.24
C ASP A 140 -12.51 -26.42 -8.62
N TYR A 141 -11.39 -25.71 -8.76
CA TYR A 141 -10.95 -25.06 -10.01
C TYR A 141 -9.48 -25.36 -10.26
N GLN A 142 -9.13 -25.79 -11.46
CA GLN A 142 -7.73 -26.13 -11.81
C GLN A 142 -6.79 -24.92 -11.86
N ARG A 143 -7.33 -23.72 -12.05
CA ARG A 143 -6.57 -22.46 -12.22
C ARG A 143 -7.05 -21.41 -11.23
N ILE A 144 -6.15 -20.53 -10.81
CA ILE A 144 -6.49 -19.43 -9.89
C ILE A 144 -7.46 -18.47 -10.58
N GLN A 145 -7.17 -18.09 -11.83
CA GLN A 145 -8.06 -17.18 -12.58
C GLN A 145 -9.48 -17.74 -12.72
N ALA A 146 -9.63 -19.05 -12.94
CA ALA A 146 -10.96 -19.66 -13.09
C ALA A 146 -11.79 -19.59 -11.80
N ALA A 147 -11.15 -19.71 -10.63
CA ALA A 147 -11.82 -19.50 -9.35
C ALA A 147 -12.20 -18.02 -9.16
N VAL A 148 -11.31 -17.09 -9.51
CA VAL A 148 -11.57 -15.64 -9.45
C VAL A 148 -12.74 -15.25 -10.37
N ASP A 149 -12.78 -15.77 -11.59
CA ASP A 149 -13.87 -15.52 -12.55
C ASP A 149 -15.23 -15.93 -11.98
N ALA A 150 -15.27 -17.09 -11.30
CA ALA A 150 -16.47 -17.64 -10.67
C ALA A 150 -16.82 -17.01 -9.31
N ALA A 151 -15.89 -16.29 -8.68
CA ALA A 151 -16.09 -15.62 -7.40
C ALA A 151 -17.01 -14.40 -7.55
N ARG A 152 -17.80 -14.14 -6.51
CA ARG A 152 -18.56 -12.90 -6.30
C ARG A 152 -18.01 -12.17 -5.07
N ALA A 153 -18.33 -10.89 -4.92
CA ALA A 153 -17.98 -10.14 -3.72
C ALA A 153 -18.41 -10.90 -2.45
N GLY A 154 -17.52 -10.93 -1.46
CA GLY A 154 -17.62 -11.71 -0.23
C GLY A 154 -17.01 -13.12 -0.31
N ASP A 155 -16.76 -13.67 -1.50
CA ASP A 155 -16.15 -15.01 -1.63
C ASP A 155 -14.64 -15.00 -1.33
N THR A 156 -14.15 -16.17 -0.93
CA THR A 156 -12.73 -16.46 -0.74
C THR A 156 -12.25 -17.44 -1.82
N VAL A 157 -11.22 -17.06 -2.56
CA VAL A 157 -10.43 -17.97 -3.39
C VAL A 157 -9.27 -18.50 -2.53
N LEU A 158 -9.37 -19.77 -2.11
CA LEU A 158 -8.38 -20.42 -1.27
C LEU A 158 -7.44 -21.27 -2.14
N VAL A 159 -6.20 -20.82 -2.26
CA VAL A 159 -5.15 -21.46 -3.06
C VAL A 159 -4.32 -22.39 -2.16
N LYS A 160 -4.27 -23.67 -2.55
CA LYS A 160 -3.46 -24.67 -1.85
C LYS A 160 -1.99 -24.56 -2.24
N SER A 161 -1.15 -25.16 -1.39
CA SER A 161 0.29 -25.24 -1.60
C SER A 161 0.63 -25.72 -3.01
N GLY A 162 1.55 -25.02 -3.67
CA GLY A 162 1.94 -25.29 -5.04
C GLY A 162 2.63 -24.09 -5.67
N THR A 163 3.23 -24.33 -6.84
CA THR A 163 3.77 -23.28 -7.69
C THR A 163 2.86 -23.10 -8.89
N TYR A 164 2.40 -21.87 -9.09
CA TYR A 164 1.45 -21.48 -10.12
C TYR A 164 2.14 -20.50 -11.07
N PHE A 165 2.02 -20.78 -12.38
CA PHE A 165 2.55 -19.96 -13.46
C PHE A 165 1.37 -19.30 -14.18
N GLU A 166 0.72 -18.36 -13.50
CA GLU A 166 -0.48 -17.68 -13.95
C GLU A 166 -0.40 -16.19 -13.62
N THR A 167 -1.02 -15.38 -14.46
CA THR A 167 -1.34 -13.98 -14.17
C THR A 167 -2.82 -13.90 -13.79
N VAL A 168 -3.15 -13.24 -12.69
CA VAL A 168 -4.49 -13.24 -12.11
C VAL A 168 -5.03 -11.82 -12.03
N ARG A 169 -6.13 -11.54 -12.73
CA ARG A 169 -6.88 -10.29 -12.62
C ARG A 169 -8.01 -10.44 -11.60
N LEU A 170 -7.95 -9.66 -10.53
CA LEU A 170 -8.90 -9.71 -9.42
C LEU A 170 -10.20 -8.97 -9.73
N LYS A 171 -11.22 -9.27 -8.93
CA LYS A 171 -12.55 -8.62 -8.94
C LYS A 171 -12.80 -8.00 -7.58
N SER A 172 -13.63 -6.96 -7.53
CA SER A 172 -13.91 -6.27 -6.28
C SER A 172 -14.54 -7.17 -5.22
N GLY A 173 -14.15 -6.96 -3.96
CA GLY A 173 -14.74 -7.61 -2.79
C GLY A 173 -14.34 -9.07 -2.57
N ILE A 174 -13.32 -9.59 -3.26
CA ILE A 174 -12.87 -10.98 -3.08
C ILE A 174 -11.63 -11.06 -2.19
N GLN A 175 -11.48 -12.19 -1.50
CA GLN A 175 -10.25 -12.53 -0.78
C GLN A 175 -9.49 -13.60 -1.56
N LEU A 176 -8.23 -13.35 -1.90
CA LEU A 176 -7.30 -14.32 -2.47
C LEU A 176 -6.31 -14.73 -1.37
N LEU A 177 -6.44 -15.97 -0.88
CA LEU A 177 -5.67 -16.47 0.26
C LEU A 177 -4.87 -17.71 -0.15
N GLY A 178 -3.55 -17.66 0.02
CA GLY A 178 -2.67 -18.82 -0.08
C GLY A 178 -2.66 -19.61 1.23
N SER A 179 -2.16 -20.84 1.19
CA SER A 179 -2.01 -21.69 2.38
C SER A 179 -0.80 -21.32 3.26
N GLY A 180 -0.25 -20.12 3.08
CA GLY A 180 0.99 -19.63 3.69
C GLY A 180 2.04 -19.30 2.63
N ALA A 181 2.78 -18.21 2.84
CA ALA A 181 3.68 -17.66 1.82
C ALA A 181 4.80 -18.64 1.46
N ARG A 182 5.27 -19.43 2.43
CA ARG A 182 6.23 -20.51 2.21
C ARG A 182 5.75 -21.58 1.22
N TRP A 183 4.45 -21.81 1.12
CA TRP A 183 3.87 -22.96 0.43
C TRP A 183 3.15 -22.62 -0.87
N THR A 184 2.74 -21.37 -1.05
CA THR A 184 1.92 -20.95 -2.19
C THR A 184 2.68 -19.93 -3.00
N ILE A 185 3.15 -20.33 -4.18
CA ILE A 185 4.07 -19.52 -5.00
C ILE A 185 3.38 -19.16 -6.31
N LEU A 186 3.29 -17.86 -6.63
CA LEU A 186 3.06 -17.40 -8.00
C LEU A 186 4.41 -16.99 -8.59
N ASP A 187 4.77 -17.58 -9.71
CA ASP A 187 6.09 -17.44 -10.34
C ASP A 187 5.96 -16.86 -11.75
N GLY A 188 6.57 -15.70 -11.97
CA GLY A 188 6.60 -15.02 -13.28
C GLY A 188 7.56 -15.66 -14.28
N GLY A 189 8.44 -16.57 -13.85
CA GLY A 189 9.37 -17.29 -14.72
C GLY A 189 10.38 -16.38 -15.44
N GLY A 190 10.62 -15.18 -14.93
CA GLY A 190 11.42 -14.13 -15.56
C GLY A 190 10.69 -13.35 -16.66
N ALA A 191 9.38 -13.56 -16.84
CA ALA A 191 8.59 -12.82 -17.81
C ALA A 191 8.17 -11.44 -17.27
N PRO A 192 8.13 -10.40 -18.12
CA PRO A 192 7.63 -9.08 -17.76
C PRO A 192 6.10 -9.09 -17.73
N VAL A 193 5.53 -9.54 -16.61
CA VAL A 193 4.08 -9.69 -16.42
C VAL A 193 3.66 -9.19 -15.04
N ASN A 194 2.38 -8.85 -14.90
CA ASN A 194 1.76 -8.65 -13.61
C ASN A 194 1.20 -9.97 -13.09
N LEU A 195 1.73 -10.50 -11.97
CA LEU A 195 1.23 -11.76 -11.40
C LEU A 195 -0.17 -11.58 -10.81
N ILE A 196 -0.38 -10.51 -10.04
CA ILE A 196 -1.69 -10.06 -9.57
C ILE A 196 -1.97 -8.68 -10.12
N ASP A 197 -3.12 -8.52 -10.76
CA ASP A 197 -3.65 -7.25 -11.26
C ASP A 197 -5.00 -6.97 -10.61
N PHE A 198 -5.07 -5.93 -9.77
CA PHE A 198 -6.34 -5.46 -9.18
C PHE A 198 -6.79 -4.11 -9.73
N SER A 199 -6.36 -3.77 -10.95
CA SER A 199 -6.78 -2.55 -11.64
C SER A 199 -8.30 -2.51 -11.83
N GLY A 200 -8.91 -1.41 -11.39
CA GLY A 200 -10.37 -1.23 -11.31
C GLY A 200 -11.09 -2.13 -10.29
N ALA A 201 -10.37 -2.89 -9.46
CA ALA A 201 -10.95 -3.69 -8.38
C ALA A 201 -10.69 -3.07 -7.01
N SER A 202 -11.71 -3.09 -6.16
CA SER A 202 -11.67 -2.52 -4.81
C SER A 202 -12.06 -3.57 -3.77
N ASP A 203 -11.73 -3.32 -2.51
CA ASP A 203 -12.08 -4.17 -1.39
C ASP A 203 -11.48 -5.59 -1.50
N VAL A 204 -10.26 -5.68 -2.07
CA VAL A 204 -9.55 -6.96 -2.23
C VAL A 204 -8.64 -7.25 -1.04
N VAL A 205 -8.47 -8.54 -0.72
CA VAL A 205 -7.46 -9.02 0.22
C VAL A 205 -6.55 -10.01 -0.49
N VAL A 206 -5.25 -9.84 -0.36
CA VAL A 206 -4.24 -10.77 -0.89
C VAL A 206 -3.28 -11.14 0.22
N ALA A 207 -3.27 -12.42 0.62
CA ALA A 207 -2.44 -12.88 1.71
C ALA A 207 -1.93 -14.32 1.57
N GLY A 208 -0.77 -14.60 2.16
CA GLY A 208 -0.22 -15.95 2.25
C GLY A 208 0.44 -16.46 0.97
N PHE A 209 1.02 -15.58 0.15
CA PHE A 209 1.72 -15.94 -1.09
C PHE A 209 3.20 -15.56 -1.07
N THR A 210 4.01 -16.34 -1.78
CA THR A 210 5.25 -15.84 -2.37
C THR A 210 4.98 -15.42 -3.81
N PHE A 211 5.30 -14.19 -4.17
CA PHE A 211 5.35 -13.70 -5.55
C PHE A 211 6.80 -13.55 -5.98
N GLN A 212 7.17 -14.17 -7.11
CA GLN A 212 8.58 -14.20 -7.50
C GLN A 212 8.84 -14.15 -9.00
N ASN A 213 10.08 -13.78 -9.32
CA ASN A 213 10.67 -13.84 -10.65
C ASN A 213 9.86 -13.10 -11.71
N VAL A 214 9.21 -11.99 -11.36
CA VAL A 214 8.69 -11.07 -12.39
C VAL A 214 9.88 -10.40 -13.06
N GLY A 215 9.98 -10.58 -14.36
CA GLY A 215 11.03 -9.97 -15.18
C GLY A 215 10.80 -8.47 -15.38
N THR A 216 11.87 -7.78 -15.74
CA THR A 216 11.85 -6.36 -16.11
C THR A 216 11.18 -6.18 -17.48
N GLY A 217 10.18 -5.31 -17.55
CA GLY A 217 9.51 -4.93 -18.78
C GLY A 217 10.32 -4.00 -19.68
N ASN A 218 9.64 -3.06 -20.31
CA ASN A 218 10.23 -1.98 -21.11
C ASN A 218 11.13 -1.06 -20.26
N LEU A 219 11.80 -0.09 -20.91
CA LEU A 219 12.88 0.76 -20.35
C LEU A 219 12.64 1.34 -18.94
N CYS A 220 11.38 1.53 -18.56
CA CYS A 220 10.87 2.05 -17.29
C CYS A 220 11.34 1.28 -16.06
N ASP A 221 11.24 -0.05 -16.09
CA ASP A 221 11.47 -0.89 -14.90
C ASP A 221 12.95 -0.94 -14.50
N ALA A 222 13.86 -0.61 -15.44
CA ALA A 222 15.31 -0.78 -15.29
C ALA A 222 16.07 0.49 -14.89
N MET A 223 15.57 1.69 -15.23
CA MET A 223 16.35 2.94 -15.14
C MET A 223 15.67 4.03 -14.32
N ASP A 224 14.36 4.20 -14.45
CA ASP A 224 13.58 5.12 -13.62
C ASP A 224 12.13 4.63 -13.55
N VAL A 225 11.79 4.01 -12.41
CA VAL A 225 10.45 3.45 -12.18
C VAL A 225 9.37 4.54 -12.12
N MET A 226 9.79 5.79 -11.96
CA MET A 226 8.92 6.96 -11.91
C MET A 226 8.63 7.57 -13.28
N ASP A 227 9.48 7.37 -14.28
CA ASP A 227 9.39 8.08 -15.57
C ASP A 227 8.30 7.58 -16.52
N CYS A 228 7.55 6.54 -16.13
CA CYS A 228 6.61 5.86 -17.00
C CYS A 228 5.15 5.99 -16.56
N GLY A 229 4.26 5.60 -17.48
CA GLY A 229 2.82 5.69 -17.28
C GLY A 229 2.10 4.38 -17.57
N GLY A 230 1.00 4.18 -16.86
CA GLY A 230 -0.02 3.17 -17.12
C GLY A 230 0.47 1.72 -17.02
N ASN A 231 0.01 0.90 -17.96
CA ASN A 231 0.20 -0.55 -18.01
C ASN A 231 1.59 -1.02 -18.47
N TRP A 232 2.62 -0.19 -18.30
CA TRP A 232 4.00 -0.48 -18.72
C TRP A 232 4.83 -1.17 -17.64
N TYR A 233 4.26 -1.33 -16.44
CA TYR A 233 4.95 -1.92 -15.31
C TYR A 233 4.75 -3.43 -15.26
N SER A 234 5.84 -4.13 -14.94
CA SER A 234 5.83 -5.54 -14.58
C SER A 234 6.10 -5.69 -13.08
N ALA A 235 5.05 -5.96 -12.32
CA ALA A 235 5.10 -6.09 -10.87
C ALA A 235 4.51 -7.42 -10.38
N ALA A 236 4.97 -7.91 -9.23
CA ALA A 236 4.33 -9.05 -8.59
C ALA A 236 2.87 -8.73 -8.21
N VAL A 237 2.60 -7.52 -7.71
CA VAL A 237 1.24 -7.02 -7.51
C VAL A 237 1.13 -5.61 -8.12
N TYR A 238 0.15 -5.41 -9.00
CA TYR A 238 -0.08 -4.16 -9.72
C TYR A 238 -1.52 -3.68 -9.55
N ALA A 239 -1.70 -2.35 -9.48
CA ALA A 239 -2.99 -1.72 -9.67
C ALA A 239 -2.91 -0.38 -10.39
N ASP A 240 -3.89 -0.21 -11.27
CA ASP A 240 -4.27 1.05 -11.90
C ASP A 240 -5.72 1.40 -11.50
N GLY A 241 -5.90 2.55 -10.85
CA GLY A 241 -7.23 3.12 -10.57
C GLY A 241 -7.72 4.12 -11.63
N HIS A 242 -6.97 4.31 -12.71
CA HIS A 242 -7.41 5.01 -13.90
C HIS A 242 -8.31 4.08 -14.75
N THR A 243 -9.43 4.62 -15.25
CA THR A 243 -10.21 3.95 -16.29
C THR A 243 -10.56 4.92 -17.41
N ASP A 244 -10.79 4.39 -18.60
CA ASP A 244 -11.27 5.15 -19.78
C ASP A 244 -12.59 5.91 -19.52
N GLN A 245 -13.28 5.63 -18.41
CA GLN A 245 -14.57 6.22 -18.01
C GLN A 245 -14.46 7.19 -16.81
N GLY A 246 -13.26 7.42 -16.26
CA GLY A 246 -13.02 8.28 -15.09
C GLY A 246 -12.25 7.59 -13.95
N GLU A 247 -12.38 8.13 -12.74
CA GLU A 247 -11.74 7.59 -11.53
C GLU A 247 -12.42 6.28 -11.11
N ALA A 248 -11.66 5.18 -11.02
CA ALA A 248 -12.10 3.93 -10.43
C ALA A 248 -11.17 3.56 -9.26
N PRO A 249 -11.39 4.16 -8.07
CA PRO A 249 -10.50 3.96 -6.93
C PRO A 249 -10.35 2.47 -6.62
N THR A 250 -9.13 1.98 -6.60
CA THR A 250 -8.83 0.59 -6.22
C THR A 250 -8.40 0.54 -4.77
N SER A 251 -8.65 -0.60 -4.11
CA SER A 251 -8.26 -0.78 -2.71
C SER A 251 -7.90 -2.22 -2.41
N ALA A 252 -6.75 -2.41 -1.77
CA ALA A 252 -6.25 -3.73 -1.36
C ALA A 252 -5.70 -3.75 0.07
N LEU A 253 -5.91 -4.86 0.77
CA LEU A 253 -5.08 -5.27 1.91
C LEU A 253 -4.07 -6.32 1.42
N LEU A 254 -2.78 -5.96 1.43
CA LEU A 254 -1.67 -6.84 1.10
C LEU A 254 -0.94 -7.20 2.41
N MET A 255 -1.06 -8.45 2.85
CA MET A 255 -0.42 -8.89 4.09
C MET A 255 0.08 -10.33 4.07
N HIS A 256 1.08 -10.64 4.88
CA HIS A 256 1.62 -12.00 5.03
C HIS A 256 2.10 -12.59 3.69
N ASN A 257 2.69 -11.74 2.84
CA ASN A 257 3.25 -12.14 1.56
C ASN A 257 4.78 -11.98 1.54
N VAL A 258 5.42 -12.71 0.63
CA VAL A 258 6.83 -12.59 0.30
C VAL A 258 6.95 -12.17 -1.16
N PHE A 259 7.46 -10.96 -1.41
CA PHE A 259 7.81 -10.45 -2.73
C PHE A 259 9.30 -10.64 -2.92
N ARG A 260 9.72 -11.56 -3.80
CA ARG A 260 11.14 -11.83 -4.01
C ARG A 260 11.60 -11.88 -5.45
N ASN A 261 12.77 -11.32 -5.73
CA ASN A 261 13.42 -11.37 -7.04
C ASN A 261 12.51 -10.87 -8.18
N ASN A 262 11.69 -9.86 -7.92
CA ASN A 262 10.84 -9.25 -8.93
C ASN A 262 11.50 -7.96 -9.44
N SER A 263 11.18 -7.55 -10.66
CA SER A 263 11.49 -6.19 -11.11
C SER A 263 10.82 -5.16 -10.21
N ILE A 264 9.51 -5.30 -9.98
CA ILE A 264 8.77 -4.52 -8.99
C ILE A 264 8.02 -5.48 -8.06
N GLY A 265 8.17 -5.33 -6.74
CA GLY A 265 7.42 -6.12 -5.77
C GLY A 265 5.93 -5.78 -5.80
N ALA A 266 5.58 -4.54 -5.44
CA ALA A 266 4.22 -4.04 -5.56
C ALA A 266 4.17 -2.61 -6.10
N MET A 267 3.23 -2.34 -6.99
CA MET A 267 3.08 -1.09 -7.72
C MET A 267 1.65 -0.56 -7.57
N LEU A 268 1.54 0.65 -7.04
CA LEU A 268 0.32 1.46 -7.06
C LEU A 268 0.47 2.54 -8.12
N TYR A 269 -0.54 2.65 -8.99
CA TYR A 269 -0.61 3.63 -10.05
C TYR A 269 -2.01 4.26 -10.09
N PHE A 270 -2.08 5.58 -9.99
CA PHE A 270 -3.26 6.42 -10.24
C PHE A 270 -4.55 6.04 -9.46
N HIS A 271 -4.86 6.73 -8.37
CA HIS A 271 -6.01 6.44 -7.48
C HIS A 271 -5.99 5.05 -6.83
N ALA A 272 -4.82 4.43 -6.77
CA ALA A 272 -4.66 3.13 -6.14
C ALA A 272 -4.41 3.28 -4.63
N ARG A 273 -5.19 2.54 -3.83
CA ARG A 273 -5.07 2.57 -2.37
C ARG A 273 -4.67 1.21 -1.83
N ALA A 274 -3.79 1.16 -0.84
CA ALA A 274 -3.46 -0.10 -0.20
C ALA A 274 -3.03 0.02 1.25
N VAL A 275 -3.40 -0.98 2.05
CA VAL A 275 -2.69 -1.29 3.29
C VAL A 275 -1.70 -2.39 2.97
N VAL A 276 -0.41 -2.06 3.00
CA VAL A 276 0.70 -2.98 2.73
C VAL A 276 1.41 -3.23 4.05
N ARG A 277 1.16 -4.39 4.65
CA ARG A 277 1.69 -4.67 5.98
C ARG A 277 2.10 -6.09 6.26
N ASN A 278 3.08 -6.27 7.14
CA ASN A 278 3.54 -7.60 7.54
C ASN A 278 3.93 -8.44 6.31
N ASN A 279 4.63 -7.83 5.35
CA ASN A 279 5.18 -8.49 4.18
C ASN A 279 6.72 -8.47 4.20
N LEU A 280 7.32 -9.39 3.46
CA LEU A 280 8.74 -9.39 3.14
C LEU A 280 8.94 -8.95 1.68
N PHE A 281 9.79 -7.96 1.43
CA PHE A 281 10.23 -7.52 0.10
C PHE A 281 11.74 -7.76 -0.01
N VAL A 282 12.13 -8.86 -0.65
CA VAL A 282 13.51 -9.38 -0.62
C VAL A 282 14.11 -9.48 -2.02
N GLY A 283 15.20 -8.79 -2.31
CA GLY A 283 15.90 -8.99 -3.59
C GLY A 283 15.15 -8.49 -4.82
N ASN A 284 14.14 -7.63 -4.67
CA ASN A 284 13.47 -7.02 -5.83
C ASN A 284 14.33 -5.87 -6.38
N THR A 285 14.17 -5.49 -7.65
CA THR A 285 14.81 -4.24 -8.12
C THR A 285 14.19 -3.04 -7.43
N HIS A 286 12.86 -2.99 -7.44
CA HIS A 286 12.05 -2.02 -6.70
C HIS A 286 11.14 -2.77 -5.72
N GLY A 287 11.20 -2.45 -4.42
CA GLY A 287 10.39 -3.13 -3.40
C GLY A 287 8.90 -2.77 -3.50
N PHE A 288 8.54 -1.58 -3.04
CA PHE A 288 7.19 -1.02 -3.13
C PHE A 288 7.22 0.35 -3.81
N VAL A 289 6.32 0.57 -4.76
CA VAL A 289 6.25 1.79 -5.56
C VAL A 289 4.84 2.34 -5.53
N ALA A 290 4.71 3.63 -5.22
CA ALA A 290 3.49 4.40 -5.43
C ALA A 290 3.80 5.64 -6.27
N ASN A 291 3.21 5.68 -7.46
CA ASN A 291 3.69 6.57 -8.53
C ASN A 291 2.91 7.89 -8.59
N HIS A 292 1.61 7.89 -8.29
CA HIS A 292 0.75 9.03 -8.63
C HIS A 292 0.17 9.76 -7.41
N PHE A 293 -0.22 11.03 -7.59
CA PHE A 293 -0.62 11.91 -6.47
C PHE A 293 -1.91 11.52 -5.75
N GLN A 294 -2.78 10.74 -6.38
CA GLN A 294 -3.98 10.21 -5.74
C GLN A 294 -3.76 8.84 -5.10
N ASP A 295 -2.56 8.27 -5.20
CA ASP A 295 -2.26 6.99 -4.56
C ASP A 295 -2.10 7.21 -3.06
N VAL A 296 -2.71 6.32 -2.28
CA VAL A 296 -2.74 6.41 -0.81
C VAL A 296 -2.41 5.07 -0.22
N ALA A 297 -1.32 4.97 0.55
CA ALA A 297 -1.04 3.73 1.24
C ALA A 297 -0.49 3.90 2.65
N LEU A 298 -0.85 2.91 3.48
CA LEU A 298 -0.16 2.62 4.71
C LEU A 298 0.84 1.49 4.42
N VAL A 299 2.13 1.79 4.53
CA VAL A 299 3.23 0.83 4.41
C VAL A 299 3.76 0.59 5.81
N ALA A 300 3.25 -0.45 6.48
CA ALA A 300 3.47 -0.66 7.91
C ALA A 300 4.02 -2.04 8.25
N ASN A 301 4.99 -2.12 9.18
CA ASN A 301 5.51 -3.40 9.67
C ASN A 301 5.96 -4.34 8.54
N ASN A 302 6.65 -3.84 7.51
CA ASN A 302 7.24 -4.68 6.47
C ASN A 302 8.76 -4.79 6.67
N VAL A 303 9.39 -5.78 6.03
CA VAL A 303 10.85 -5.85 5.90
C VAL A 303 11.20 -5.73 4.42
N PHE A 304 11.94 -4.69 4.09
CA PHE A 304 12.59 -4.50 2.80
C PHE A 304 14.06 -4.86 2.96
N TRP A 305 14.49 -5.95 2.34
CA TRP A 305 15.83 -6.50 2.51
C TRP A 305 16.50 -6.72 1.16
N GLU A 306 17.66 -6.11 0.96
CA GLU A 306 18.47 -6.33 -0.25
C GLU A 306 17.72 -6.06 -1.56
N ASN A 307 16.80 -5.09 -1.58
CA ASN A 307 16.24 -4.63 -2.84
C ASN A 307 17.36 -3.91 -3.61
N THR A 308 17.61 -4.31 -4.85
CA THR A 308 18.87 -4.00 -5.52
C THR A 308 19.00 -2.52 -5.87
N ARG A 309 17.89 -1.77 -5.88
CA ARG A 309 17.87 -0.34 -6.10
C ARG A 309 17.05 0.39 -5.02
N GLU A 310 15.76 0.60 -5.21
CA GLU A 310 14.88 1.26 -4.24
C GLU A 310 14.08 0.24 -3.41
N ALA A 311 14.07 0.40 -2.08
CA ALA A 311 13.16 -0.35 -1.23
C ALA A 311 11.73 0.21 -1.29
N ILE A 312 11.58 1.53 -1.15
CA ILE A 312 10.28 2.23 -1.21
C ILE A 312 10.39 3.45 -2.13
N VAL A 313 9.43 3.62 -3.04
CA VAL A 313 9.35 4.77 -3.95
C VAL A 313 8.03 5.51 -3.79
N SER A 314 8.08 6.82 -3.63
CA SER A 314 6.91 7.72 -3.64
C SER A 314 7.11 8.88 -4.61
N GLN A 315 6.48 8.82 -5.78
CA GLN A 315 6.67 9.84 -6.81
C GLN A 315 5.72 11.03 -6.69
N ALA A 316 4.57 10.88 -6.03
CA ALA A 316 3.73 11.98 -5.58
C ALA A 316 2.68 11.50 -4.56
N ALA A 317 2.75 10.23 -4.15
CA ALA A 317 1.71 9.54 -3.42
C ALA A 317 1.68 9.95 -1.94
N TRP A 318 0.51 9.81 -1.32
CA TRP A 318 0.39 9.92 0.12
C TRP A 318 0.75 8.58 0.78
N LEU A 319 1.99 8.45 1.24
CA LEU A 319 2.46 7.26 1.96
C LEU A 319 2.71 7.54 3.44
N ASP A 320 2.01 6.81 4.31
CA ASP A 320 2.40 6.64 5.71
C ASP A 320 3.31 5.41 5.82
N ILE A 321 4.59 5.62 6.15
CA ILE A 321 5.65 4.60 6.20
C ILE A 321 6.04 4.40 7.67
N LEU A 322 5.52 3.34 8.28
CA LEU A 322 5.54 3.13 9.74
C LEU A 322 6.19 1.79 10.12
N ASN A 323 7.07 1.77 11.12
CA ASN A 323 7.55 0.54 11.75
C ASN A 323 8.16 -0.50 10.78
N ASN A 324 8.67 -0.07 9.62
CA ASN A 324 9.32 -0.96 8.67
C ASN A 324 10.79 -1.17 9.03
N VAL A 325 11.36 -2.26 8.53
CA VAL A 325 12.81 -2.43 8.41
C VAL A 325 13.17 -2.21 6.95
N VAL A 326 14.09 -1.28 6.67
CA VAL A 326 14.57 -0.96 5.33
C VAL A 326 16.08 -1.10 5.31
N ALA A 327 16.57 -2.18 4.72
CA ALA A 327 17.97 -2.54 4.83
C ALA A 327 18.59 -2.99 3.52
N ARG A 328 19.88 -2.66 3.37
CA ARG A 328 20.78 -3.15 2.32
C ARG A 328 20.29 -2.88 0.90
N SER A 329 19.55 -1.80 0.71
CA SER A 329 19.13 -1.32 -0.61
C SER A 329 20.04 -0.18 -1.08
N GLU A 330 20.16 0.07 -2.39
CA GLU A 330 20.92 1.23 -2.87
C GLU A 330 20.32 2.53 -2.30
N ILE A 331 18.98 2.64 -2.38
CA ILE A 331 18.19 3.68 -1.72
C ILE A 331 17.12 3.03 -0.85
N GLY A 332 17.03 3.46 0.41
CA GLY A 332 15.97 3.09 1.31
C GLY A 332 14.61 3.63 0.85
N ILE A 333 14.44 4.95 0.88
CA ILE A 333 13.21 5.61 0.43
C ILE A 333 13.54 6.67 -0.63
N TRP A 334 12.99 6.50 -1.83
CA TRP A 334 13.13 7.45 -2.93
C TRP A 334 11.85 8.28 -3.09
N HIS A 335 12.02 9.59 -3.22
CA HIS A 335 10.91 10.54 -3.31
C HIS A 335 10.94 11.39 -4.59
N ALA A 336 9.75 11.78 -5.05
CA ALA A 336 9.53 12.92 -5.91
C ALA A 336 8.25 13.67 -5.50
N HIS A 337 8.19 14.97 -5.82
CA HIS A 337 7.02 15.84 -5.65
C HIS A 337 6.43 15.95 -4.21
N ILE A 338 5.50 16.90 -3.98
CA ILE A 338 5.33 17.57 -2.67
C ILE A 338 4.62 16.73 -1.57
N GLN A 339 3.99 15.59 -1.88
CA GLN A 339 3.21 14.86 -0.87
C GLN A 339 4.02 13.79 -0.13
N THR A 340 3.97 13.83 1.19
CA THR A 340 4.45 12.77 2.08
C THR A 340 3.46 12.57 3.20
N GLY A 341 3.09 11.33 3.49
CA GLY A 341 2.52 10.99 4.79
C GLY A 341 3.62 10.93 5.86
N ARG A 342 3.35 10.29 7.00
CA ARG A 342 4.31 10.20 8.10
C ARG A 342 5.37 9.15 7.78
N ILE A 343 6.65 9.47 7.99
CA ILE A 343 7.75 8.52 7.93
C ILE A 343 8.32 8.42 9.34
N ARG A 344 7.93 7.38 10.08
CA ARG A 344 8.30 7.27 11.50
C ARG A 344 8.54 5.85 11.94
N CYS A 345 9.45 5.73 12.90
CA CYS A 345 9.75 4.47 13.60
C CYS A 345 10.20 3.33 12.70
N ASN A 346 10.75 3.68 11.54
CA ASN A 346 11.42 2.74 10.68
C ASN A 346 12.84 2.48 11.23
N LEU A 347 13.33 1.27 11.02
CA LEU A 347 14.74 0.94 11.22
C LEU A 347 15.40 0.86 9.85
N PHE A 348 16.50 1.58 9.70
CA PHE A 348 17.35 1.58 8.52
C PHE A 348 18.66 0.85 8.82
N PHE A 349 19.23 0.16 7.83
CA PHE A 349 20.50 -0.53 8.02
C PHE A 349 21.23 -0.74 6.70
N GLU A 350 22.48 -0.27 6.59
CA GLU A 350 23.36 -0.54 5.45
C GLU A 350 22.76 -0.21 4.07
N ASN A 351 21.86 0.77 3.98
CA ASN A 351 21.46 1.29 2.67
C ASN A 351 22.58 2.17 2.10
N GLY A 352 22.67 2.28 0.78
CA GLY A 352 23.59 3.24 0.15
C GLY A 352 23.26 4.68 0.57
N VAL A 353 21.96 5.01 0.55
CA VAL A 353 21.37 6.18 1.19
C VAL A 353 20.02 5.82 1.80
N ASN A 354 19.70 6.32 3.00
CA ASN A 354 18.43 6.01 3.66
C ASN A 354 17.25 6.72 3.00
N GLY A 355 17.44 7.96 2.54
CA GLY A 355 16.44 8.75 1.83
C GLY A 355 17.05 9.57 0.71
N ALA A 356 16.37 9.64 -0.43
CA ALA A 356 16.76 10.46 -1.58
C ALA A 356 15.52 11.13 -2.21
N ASP A 357 15.73 12.27 -2.88
CA ASP A 357 14.68 12.98 -3.61
C ASP A 357 15.23 13.50 -4.94
N ILE A 358 14.47 13.29 -6.02
CA ILE A 358 14.86 13.68 -7.39
C ILE A 358 15.06 15.20 -7.56
N HIS A 359 14.35 16.02 -6.77
CA HIS A 359 14.41 17.48 -6.85
C HIS A 359 15.42 18.09 -5.87
N LEU A 360 16.19 17.26 -5.16
CA LEU A 360 17.20 17.69 -4.19
C LEU A 360 16.66 18.66 -3.13
N VAL A 361 15.39 18.48 -2.74
CA VAL A 361 14.76 19.23 -1.66
C VAL A 361 15.29 18.76 -0.30
N PRO A 362 15.06 19.52 0.79
CA PRO A 362 15.42 19.05 2.13
C PRO A 362 14.88 17.63 2.43
N PRO A 363 15.61 16.81 3.19
CA PRO A 363 15.19 15.47 3.53
C PRO A 363 13.77 15.46 4.12
N ARG A 364 12.93 14.53 3.65
CA ARG A 364 11.55 14.37 4.11
C ARG A 364 11.43 13.68 5.47
N PHE A 365 12.52 13.07 5.91
CA PHE A 365 12.70 12.51 7.24
C PHE A 365 14.19 12.58 7.60
N GLU A 366 14.48 12.48 8.88
CA GLU A 366 15.84 12.42 9.40
C GLU A 366 16.02 11.19 10.27
N ILE A 367 17.21 10.60 10.24
CA ILE A 367 17.56 9.53 11.17
C ILE A 367 17.74 10.15 12.56
N GLY A 368 17.17 9.51 13.58
CA GLY A 368 17.17 9.98 14.97
C GLY A 368 15.94 10.83 15.35
N THR A 369 15.08 11.19 14.39
CA THR A 369 13.82 11.88 14.63
C THR A 369 12.63 10.97 14.35
N ASP A 370 11.48 11.26 14.98
CA ASP A 370 10.24 10.50 14.83
C ASP A 370 10.43 8.97 15.00
N GLY A 371 11.38 8.57 15.83
CA GLY A 371 11.74 7.17 16.09
C GLY A 371 12.39 6.42 14.93
N ASN A 372 12.68 7.09 13.80
CA ASN A 372 13.51 6.52 12.75
C ASN A 372 14.93 6.33 13.28
N VAL A 373 15.48 5.13 13.13
CA VAL A 373 16.82 4.80 13.64
C VAL A 373 17.62 4.09 12.58
N GLU A 374 18.95 4.14 12.71
CA GLU A 374 19.87 3.39 11.87
C GLU A 374 20.67 2.43 12.75
N LEU A 375 20.30 1.15 12.74
CA LEU A 375 20.82 0.11 13.64
C LEU A 375 20.76 -1.25 12.94
N ASP A 376 21.65 -2.18 13.29
CA ASP A 376 21.54 -3.58 12.82
C ASP A 376 20.24 -4.22 13.35
N PRO A 377 19.34 -4.71 12.49
CA PRO A 377 18.08 -5.33 12.94
C PRO A 377 18.28 -6.63 13.74
N LEU A 378 19.45 -7.28 13.65
CA LEU A 378 19.75 -8.54 14.35
C LEU A 378 18.67 -9.60 14.11
N PHE A 379 18.43 -9.94 12.84
CA PHE A 379 17.55 -11.05 12.48
C PHE A 379 18.18 -12.42 12.82
N VAL A 380 17.35 -13.43 13.07
CA VAL A 380 17.80 -14.79 13.40
C VAL A 380 18.66 -15.40 12.29
N SER A 381 18.20 -15.34 11.02
CA SER A 381 18.97 -15.83 9.88
C SER A 381 18.39 -15.28 8.56
N PRO A 382 18.72 -14.03 8.18
CA PRO A 382 18.15 -13.40 6.99
C PRO A 382 18.54 -14.14 5.70
N GLU A 383 19.75 -14.70 5.63
CA GLU A 383 20.24 -15.53 4.52
C GLU A 383 19.42 -16.82 4.30
N ALA A 384 18.79 -17.33 5.36
CA ALA A 384 17.88 -18.47 5.29
C ALA A 384 16.41 -18.05 5.12
N GLY A 385 16.14 -16.75 4.94
CA GLY A 385 14.80 -16.16 4.85
C GLY A 385 14.10 -16.01 6.21
N ASN A 386 14.81 -16.12 7.33
CA ASN A 386 14.25 -15.96 8.66
C ASN A 386 14.50 -14.54 9.21
N PHE A 387 13.52 -13.67 8.99
CA PHE A 387 13.54 -12.27 9.44
C PHE A 387 12.85 -12.05 10.81
N HIS A 388 12.72 -13.10 11.62
CA HIS A 388 12.32 -12.88 13.02
C HIS A 388 13.43 -12.16 13.77
N PRO A 389 13.10 -11.23 14.69
CA PRO A 389 14.10 -10.59 15.54
C PRO A 389 14.77 -11.62 16.45
N ALA A 390 16.10 -11.61 16.51
CA ALA A 390 16.84 -12.39 17.49
C ALA A 390 16.74 -11.76 18.89
N GLY A 391 17.14 -12.51 19.93
CA GLY A 391 17.19 -12.00 21.29
C GLY A 391 18.10 -10.76 21.41
N GLY A 392 17.56 -9.66 21.94
CA GLY A 392 18.28 -8.38 22.06
C GLY A 392 18.26 -7.52 20.79
N SER A 393 17.51 -7.91 19.76
CA SER A 393 17.28 -7.10 18.56
C SER A 393 16.71 -5.71 18.92
N PRO A 394 17.17 -4.63 18.25
CA PRO A 394 16.58 -3.30 18.44
C PRO A 394 15.17 -3.15 17.83
N LEU A 395 14.66 -4.19 17.16
CA LEU A 395 13.30 -4.23 16.66
C LEU A 395 12.28 -4.47 17.77
N ILE A 396 12.70 -5.06 18.88
CA ILE A 396 11.82 -5.51 19.97
C ILE A 396 11.33 -4.32 20.79
N ASP A 397 10.01 -4.19 20.94
CA ASP A 397 9.35 -3.15 21.73
C ASP A 397 9.74 -1.70 21.36
N THR A 398 10.01 -1.42 20.07
CA THR A 398 10.46 -0.09 19.62
C THR A 398 9.60 0.58 18.55
N GLY A 399 8.49 -0.03 18.13
CA GLY A 399 7.53 0.56 17.21
C GLY A 399 6.76 1.75 17.81
N CYS A 400 6.05 2.50 16.96
CA CYS A 400 5.37 3.74 17.38
C CYS A 400 3.90 3.82 17.02
N PHE A 401 3.23 2.67 17.07
CA PHE A 401 1.79 2.63 16.92
C PHE A 401 1.10 3.27 18.14
N GLU A 402 0.24 4.25 17.89
CA GLU A 402 -0.55 4.90 18.94
C GLU A 402 -1.70 3.97 19.34
N GLY A 403 -1.77 3.57 20.62
CA GLY A 403 -2.87 2.74 21.14
C GLY A 403 -2.62 1.22 21.20
N LEU A 404 -1.38 0.77 20.99
CA LEU A 404 -0.98 -0.64 21.02
C LEU A 404 0.06 -0.99 22.10
N GLU A 405 0.07 -0.26 23.22
CA GLU A 405 0.85 -0.69 24.37
C GLU A 405 0.19 -1.92 25.01
N GLN A 406 0.44 -3.12 24.48
CA GLN A 406 0.04 -4.35 25.15
C GLN A 406 0.89 -4.49 26.41
N ASN A 407 0.26 -4.42 27.58
CA ASN A 407 0.95 -4.53 28.88
C ASN A 407 2.07 -3.50 29.11
N GLY A 408 2.06 -2.36 28.41
CA GLY A 408 3.05 -1.29 28.56
C GLY A 408 4.32 -1.45 27.72
N THR A 409 4.38 -2.42 26.79
CA THR A 409 5.46 -2.51 25.78
C THR A 409 4.94 -2.06 24.41
N ARG A 410 5.81 -1.41 23.62
CA ARG A 410 5.49 -1.01 22.25
C ARG A 410 5.50 -2.26 21.36
N GLU A 411 4.95 -2.17 20.15
CA GLU A 411 5.05 -3.27 19.21
C GLU A 411 6.47 -3.42 18.63
N ASP A 412 6.79 -4.64 18.19
CA ASP A 412 8.01 -4.88 17.41
C ASP A 412 7.91 -4.24 16.02
N ARG A 413 9.07 -3.85 15.46
CA ARG A 413 9.19 -3.37 14.07
C ARG A 413 9.36 -4.54 13.10
N GLY A 414 8.99 -4.31 11.84
CA GLY A 414 9.19 -5.26 10.75
C GLY A 414 8.06 -6.29 10.60
N ALA A 415 8.27 -7.25 9.71
CA ALA A 415 7.25 -8.15 9.17
C ALA A 415 6.58 -9.05 10.20
N TYR A 416 7.31 -9.37 11.27
CA TYR A 416 6.85 -10.21 12.37
C TYR A 416 6.49 -9.40 13.62
N GLY A 417 6.38 -8.08 13.49
CA GLY A 417 5.96 -7.19 14.56
C GLY A 417 4.52 -6.72 14.44
N GLY A 418 4.03 -6.04 15.48
CA GLY A 418 2.64 -5.59 15.58
C GLY A 418 1.61 -6.72 15.70
N PRO A 419 0.31 -6.41 15.67
CA PRO A 419 -0.77 -7.37 15.93
C PRO A 419 -0.86 -8.50 14.89
N LEU A 420 -0.32 -8.28 13.69
CA LEU A 420 -0.31 -9.23 12.59
C LEU A 420 1.05 -9.91 12.39
N GLY A 421 1.95 -9.82 13.38
CA GLY A 421 3.28 -10.43 13.33
C GLY A 421 3.29 -11.96 13.35
N SER A 422 2.20 -12.60 13.80
CA SER A 422 2.08 -14.05 13.93
C SER A 422 1.73 -14.76 12.62
N TRP A 423 2.66 -14.80 11.66
CA TRP A 423 2.50 -15.51 10.38
C TRP A 423 3.74 -16.32 10.00
N GLN A 424 3.59 -17.26 9.04
CA GLN A 424 4.58 -18.29 8.69
C GLN A 424 5.11 -18.21 7.26
#